data_AF-A0A2E7PE06-F1
#
_entry.id   AF-A0A2E7PE06-F1
#
_cell.length_a   1.000
_cell.length_b   1.000
_cell.length_c   1.000
_cell.angle_alpha   90.00
_cell.angle_beta   90.00
_cell.angle_gamma   90.00
#
_symmetry.space_group_name_H-M   'P 1'
#
loop_
_entity.id
_entity.type
_entity.pdbx_description
1 polymer ?
#
loop_
_entity_poly.entity_id
_entity_poly.type
_entity_poly.pdbx_seq_one_letter_code
_entity_poly.pdbx_strand_id
1 'polypeptide(L)'
;MSSSGHPEDLLEAFALNALELDEEELVQGHLDACNRCSVVVSEYLRVAAVFGEAVPQLEPSSGLRGQLMQAVSRAEPKAEQAPQPQVVPSVGRGLADSRLVRMLMPMAASVAVILVVLALAMNVRI
;
A
#
# COMPACT_ATOMS: atom_id res chain seq x y z
N MET A 1 5.84 14.51 8.68
CA MET A 1 6.93 14.36 7.69
C MET A 1 7.32 12.89 7.73
N SER A 2 6.59 12.03 7.01
CA SER A 2 6.87 10.59 7.00
C SER A 2 8.20 10.36 6.30
N SER A 3 9.24 10.14 7.10
CA SER A 3 10.57 9.82 6.59
C SER A 3 10.47 8.46 5.91
N SER A 4 10.81 8.39 4.63
CA SER A 4 11.20 7.12 3.99
C SER A 4 10.08 6.07 3.82
N GLY A 5 8.85 6.45 3.46
CA GLY A 5 7.82 5.48 3.01
C GLY A 5 7.32 4.46 4.07
N HIS A 6 7.76 4.61 5.32
CA HIS A 6 7.26 3.87 6.47
C HIS A 6 6.31 4.75 7.29
N PRO A 7 5.17 4.23 7.75
CA PRO A 7 4.23 4.98 8.57
C PRO A 7 4.65 4.94 10.06
N GLU A 8 5.91 5.26 10.36
CA GLU A 8 6.47 5.13 11.72
C GLU A 8 5.66 5.94 12.74
N ASP A 9 5.21 7.15 12.37
CA ASP A 9 4.43 8.05 13.21
C ASP A 9 3.01 7.53 13.56
N LEU A 10 2.56 6.43 12.94
CA LEU A 10 1.23 5.86 13.12
C LEU A 10 1.25 4.51 13.88
N LEU A 11 2.43 3.92 14.10
CA LEU A 11 2.54 2.54 14.60
C LEU A 11 2.10 2.41 16.05
N GLU A 12 2.36 3.41 16.90
CA GLU A 12 1.92 3.44 18.29
C GLU A 12 0.40 3.54 18.38
N ALA A 13 -0.20 4.42 17.57
CA ALA A 13 -1.64 4.62 17.53
C ALA A 13 -2.36 3.39 16.95
N PHE A 14 -1.76 2.73 15.94
CA PHE A 14 -2.25 1.45 15.42
C PHE A 14 -2.30 0.40 16.54
N ALA A 15 -1.21 0.25 17.31
CA ALA A 15 -1.16 -0.73 18.40
C ALA A 15 -2.18 -0.47 19.52
N LEU A 16 -2.62 0.77 19.69
CA LEU A 16 -3.63 1.17 20.67
C LEU A 16 -5.06 1.19 20.09
N ASN A 17 -5.26 0.78 18.83
CA ASN A 17 -6.52 0.91 18.10
C ASN A 17 -7.07 2.35 18.14
N ALA A 18 -6.19 3.33 17.95
CA ALA A 18 -6.47 4.75 18.06
C ALA A 18 -6.33 5.51 16.72
N LEU A 19 -6.30 4.77 15.60
CA LEU A 19 -6.29 5.33 14.26
C LEU A 19 -7.71 5.44 13.69
N GLU A 20 -7.88 6.34 12.74
CA GLU A 20 -9.05 6.32 11.87
C GLU A 20 -8.97 5.14 10.89
N LEU A 21 -10.12 4.73 10.32
CA LEU A 21 -10.22 3.52 9.50
C LEU A 21 -9.27 3.53 8.28
N ASP A 22 -9.13 4.67 7.62
CA ASP A 22 -8.25 4.83 6.45
C ASP A 22 -6.76 4.77 6.82
N GLU A 23 -6.40 5.31 7.99
CA GLU A 23 -5.05 5.22 8.55
C GLU A 23 -4.73 3.79 8.98
N GLU A 24 -5.69 3.08 9.60
CA GLU A 24 -5.57 1.68 9.98
C GLU A 24 -5.33 0.80 8.75
N GLU A 25 -6.14 0.96 7.69
CA GLU A 25 -5.97 0.24 6.43
C GLU A 25 -4.59 0.50 5.80
N LEU A 26 -4.13 1.75 5.82
CA LEU A 26 -2.81 2.14 5.32
C LEU A 26 -1.70 1.43 6.09
N VAL A 27 -1.75 1.46 7.42
CA VAL A 27 -0.75 0.80 8.26
C VAL A 27 -0.81 -0.72 8.07
N GLN A 28 -2.00 -1.32 8.09
CA GLN A 28 -2.18 -2.75 7.92
C GLN A 28 -1.61 -3.25 6.58
N GLY A 29 -1.92 -2.57 5.47
CA GLY A 29 -1.34 -2.91 4.16
C GLY A 29 0.19 -2.79 4.12
N HIS A 30 0.77 -1.90 4.93
CA HIS A 30 2.23 -1.81 5.08
C HIS A 30 2.79 -2.96 5.94
N LEU A 31 2.13 -3.33 7.03
CA LEU A 31 2.54 -4.41 7.93
C LEU A 31 2.53 -5.78 7.25
N ASP A 32 1.66 -5.98 6.26
CA ASP A 32 1.63 -7.20 5.44
C ASP A 32 2.93 -7.38 4.62
N ALA A 33 3.62 -6.30 4.29
CA ALA A 33 4.82 -6.30 3.44
C ALA A 33 6.13 -5.95 4.18
N CYS A 34 6.07 -5.38 5.38
CA CYS A 34 7.24 -4.84 6.09
C CYS A 34 7.48 -5.47 7.47
N ASN A 35 8.32 -6.50 7.51
CA ASN A 35 8.70 -7.18 8.75
C ASN A 35 9.28 -6.24 9.83
N ARG A 36 10.01 -5.18 9.45
CA ARG A 36 10.56 -4.22 10.43
C ARG A 36 9.43 -3.52 11.20
N CYS A 37 8.43 -3.00 10.50
CA CYS A 37 7.30 -2.34 11.13
C CYS A 37 6.41 -3.32 11.89
N SER A 38 6.25 -4.56 11.39
CA SER A 38 5.53 -5.62 12.10
C SER A 38 6.17 -5.95 13.46
N VAL A 39 7.51 -6.01 13.51
CA VAL A 39 8.24 -6.21 14.78
C VAL A 39 7.99 -5.04 15.73
N VAL A 40 8.09 -3.79 15.26
CA VAL A 40 7.84 -2.61 16.10
C VAL A 40 6.42 -2.60 16.68
N VAL A 41 5.40 -2.82 15.84
CA VAL A 41 4.01 -2.92 16.28
C VAL A 41 3.82 -4.06 17.29
N SER A 42 4.49 -5.20 17.09
CA SER A 42 4.40 -6.32 18.05
C SER A 42 4.95 -5.97 19.43
N GLU A 43 6.00 -5.14 19.52
CA GLU A 43 6.51 -4.66 20.80
C GLU A 43 5.53 -3.68 21.47
N TYR A 44 4.90 -2.79 20.69
CA TYR A 44 3.85 -1.91 21.22
C TYR A 44 2.63 -2.69 21.70
N LEU A 45 2.20 -3.71 20.96
CA LEU A 45 1.09 -4.58 21.37
C LEU A 45 1.38 -5.32 22.68
N ARG A 46 2.65 -5.73 22.93
CA ARG A 46 3.03 -6.31 24.22
C ARG A 46 2.87 -5.33 25.38
N VAL A 47 3.23 -4.07 25.18
CA VAL A 47 3.02 -3.03 26.20
C VAL A 47 1.52 -2.76 26.38
N ALA A 48 0.75 -2.70 25.28
CA ALA A 48 -0.69 -2.51 25.33
C ALA A 48 -1.40 -3.63 26.10
N ALA A 49 -0.95 -4.88 25.96
CA ALA A 49 -1.50 -6.02 26.67
C ALA A 49 -1.38 -5.88 28.21
N VAL A 50 -0.31 -5.27 28.71
CA VAL A 50 -0.13 -5.01 30.15
C VAL A 50 -1.24 -4.11 30.70
N PHE A 51 -1.74 -3.15 29.90
CA PHE A 51 -2.87 -2.31 30.32
C PHE A 51 -4.15 -3.14 30.50
N GLY A 52 -4.37 -4.15 29.66
CA GLY A 52 -5.52 -5.07 29.78
C GLY A 52 -5.49 -5.94 31.04
N GLU A 53 -4.31 -6.24 31.56
CA GLU A 53 -4.14 -6.96 32.84
C GLU A 53 -4.26 -6.05 34.06
N ALA A 54 -3.92 -4.77 33.92
CA ALA A 54 -3.94 -3.79 35.00
C ALA A 54 -5.36 -3.34 35.40
N VAL A 55 -6.36 -3.61 34.57
CA VAL A 55 -7.77 -3.28 34.86
C VAL A 55 -8.47 -4.39 35.64
N PRO A 56 -9.48 -4.06 36.47
CA PRO A 56 -10.31 -5.07 37.13
C PRO A 56 -10.94 -6.02 36.10
N GLN A 57 -10.71 -7.32 36.30
CA GLN A 57 -11.28 -8.36 35.43
C GLN A 57 -12.74 -8.62 35.81
N LEU A 58 -13.62 -8.61 34.80
CA LEU A 58 -15.03 -8.93 34.94
C LEU A 58 -15.26 -10.39 34.51
N GLU A 59 -15.96 -11.16 35.35
CA GLU A 59 -16.38 -12.51 34.99
C GLU A 59 -17.38 -12.47 33.82
N PRO A 60 -17.11 -13.14 32.69
CA PRO A 60 -18.02 -13.21 31.57
C PRO A 60 -19.29 -14.02 31.94
N SER A 61 -20.40 -13.75 31.25
CA SER A 61 -21.63 -14.51 31.48
C SER A 61 -21.44 -16.01 31.19
N SER A 62 -22.05 -16.87 32.01
CA SER A 62 -21.85 -18.34 31.99
C SER A 62 -22.17 -19.02 30.65
N GLY A 63 -22.94 -18.37 29.77
CA GLY A 63 -23.28 -18.87 28.43
C GLY A 63 -22.40 -18.33 27.30
N LEU A 64 -21.60 -17.28 27.52
CA LEU A 64 -20.87 -16.57 26.46
C LEU A 64 -19.92 -17.49 25.70
N ARG A 65 -19.15 -18.30 26.44
CA ARG A 65 -18.20 -19.25 25.83
C ARG A 65 -18.89 -20.24 24.91
N GLY A 66 -20.03 -20.80 25.33
CA GLY A 66 -20.79 -21.76 24.54
C GLY A 66 -21.34 -21.13 23.25
N GLN A 67 -21.90 -19.92 23.36
CA GLN A 67 -22.40 -19.17 22.22
C GLN A 67 -21.29 -18.83 21.22
N LEU A 68 -20.13 -18.38 21.72
CA LEU A 68 -18.98 -18.04 20.87
C LEU A 68 -18.43 -19.28 20.15
N MET A 69 -18.28 -20.42 20.84
CA MET A 69 -17.83 -21.67 20.22
C MET A 69 -18.82 -22.19 19.18
N GLN A 70 -20.12 -22.04 19.43
CA GLN A 70 -21.15 -22.39 18.46
C GLN A 70 -21.10 -21.48 17.23
N ALA A 71 -20.86 -20.17 17.40
CA ALA A 71 -20.70 -19.22 16.31
C ALA A 71 -19.47 -19.53 15.46
N VAL A 72 -18.32 -19.78 16.10
CA VAL A 72 -17.06 -20.18 15.41
C VAL A 72 -17.25 -21.48 14.63
N SER A 73 -17.92 -22.47 15.21
CA SER A 73 -18.15 -23.76 14.55
C SER A 73 -19.07 -23.67 13.32
N ARG A 74 -19.94 -22.65 13.26
CA ARG A 74 -20.85 -22.40 12.13
C ARG A 74 -20.23 -21.52 11.06
N ALA A 75 -19.19 -20.77 11.37
CA ALA A 75 -18.48 -19.97 10.39
C ALA A 75 -17.74 -20.92 9.43
N GLU A 76 -18.25 -21.07 8.21
CA GLU A 76 -17.47 -21.70 7.15
C GLU A 76 -16.23 -20.84 6.89
N PRO A 77 -15.02 -21.44 6.81
CA PRO A 77 -13.86 -20.72 6.35
C PRO A 77 -14.17 -20.18 4.96
N LYS A 78 -14.17 -18.85 4.82
CA LYS A 78 -14.22 -18.24 3.49
C LYS A 78 -12.98 -18.73 2.77
N ALA A 79 -13.15 -19.66 1.83
CA ALA A 79 -12.06 -20.09 0.98
C ALA A 79 -11.53 -18.82 0.31
N GLU A 80 -10.29 -18.44 0.63
CA GLU A 80 -9.54 -17.43 -0.09
C GLU A 80 -9.57 -17.87 -1.57
N GLN A 81 -10.42 -17.24 -2.37
CA GLN A 81 -10.43 -17.51 -3.80
C GLN A 81 -9.06 -17.08 -4.29
N ALA A 82 -8.20 -18.06 -4.58
CA ALA A 82 -6.90 -17.82 -5.19
C ALA A 82 -7.12 -16.80 -6.33
N PRO A 83 -6.29 -15.74 -6.42
CA PRO A 83 -6.48 -14.71 -7.43
C PRO A 83 -6.58 -15.39 -8.80
N GLN A 84 -7.78 -15.43 -9.37
CA GLN A 84 -7.92 -15.88 -10.74
C GLN A 84 -7.12 -14.91 -11.59
N PRO A 85 -6.26 -15.36 -12.51
CA PRO A 85 -5.51 -14.47 -13.37
C PRO A 85 -6.49 -13.58 -14.15
N GLN A 86 -6.74 -12.38 -13.65
CA GLN A 86 -7.48 -11.38 -14.38
C GLN A 86 -6.55 -10.89 -15.48
N VAL A 87 -6.81 -11.35 -16.70
CA VAL A 87 -6.18 -10.83 -17.90
C VAL A 87 -6.64 -9.39 -18.04
N VAL A 88 -5.92 -8.45 -17.42
CA VAL A 88 -6.14 -7.02 -17.62
C VAL A 88 -5.79 -6.70 -19.07
N PRO A 89 -6.76 -6.26 -19.91
CA PRO A 89 -6.42 -5.79 -21.24
C PRO A 89 -5.54 -4.56 -21.04
N SER A 90 -4.29 -4.63 -21.51
CA SER A 90 -3.37 -3.50 -21.44
C SER A 90 -3.79 -2.43 -22.45
N VAL A 91 -4.77 -1.60 -22.06
CA VAL A 91 -5.33 -0.51 -22.90
C VAL A 91 -4.27 0.54 -23.26
N GLY A 92 -3.13 0.58 -22.55
CA GLY A 92 -2.05 1.56 -22.78
C GLY A 92 -0.90 1.14 -23.68
N ARG A 93 -0.80 -0.12 -24.13
CA ARG A 93 0.41 -0.60 -24.86
C ARG A 93 0.38 -0.39 -26.38
N GLY A 94 -0.78 -0.06 -26.96
CA GLY A 94 -0.95 -0.01 -28.42
C GLY A 94 -0.20 1.10 -29.15
N LEU A 95 0.00 2.27 -28.52
CA LEU A 95 0.68 3.40 -29.17
C LEU A 95 2.21 3.33 -29.00
N ALA A 96 2.69 2.89 -27.82
CA ALA A 96 4.12 2.81 -27.52
C ALA A 96 4.83 1.63 -28.21
N ASP A 97 4.11 0.55 -28.53
CA ASP A 97 4.69 -0.64 -29.19
C ASP A 97 4.59 -0.59 -30.72
N SER A 98 4.06 0.50 -31.28
CA SER A 98 3.99 0.68 -32.72
C SER A 98 5.39 0.88 -33.29
N ARG A 99 5.87 -0.07 -34.10
CA ARG A 99 7.16 0.00 -34.81
C ARG A 99 7.37 1.32 -35.55
N LEU A 100 6.28 1.94 -36.02
CA LEU A 100 6.27 3.26 -36.65
C LEU A 100 6.74 4.37 -35.69
N VAL A 101 6.22 4.39 -34.46
CA VAL A 101 6.65 5.36 -33.43
C VAL A 101 8.13 5.16 -33.10
N ARG A 102 8.57 3.90 -32.98
CA ARG A 102 9.98 3.56 -32.76
C ARG A 102 10.92 3.98 -33.90
N MET A 103 10.44 3.95 -35.15
CA MET A 103 11.20 4.38 -36.33
C MET A 103 11.23 5.91 -36.50
N LEU A 104 10.15 6.62 -36.13
CA LEU A 104 10.02 8.07 -36.30
C LEU A 104 10.64 8.88 -35.14
N MET A 105 10.79 8.28 -33.96
CA MET A 105 11.40 8.92 -32.79
C MET A 105 12.82 9.50 -33.03
N PRO A 106 13.76 8.80 -33.69
CA PRO A 106 15.07 9.40 -33.99
C PRO A 106 15.01 10.53 -35.02
N MET A 107 14.02 10.52 -35.93
CA MET A 107 13.80 11.56 -36.94
C MET A 107 13.26 12.88 -36.33
N ALA A 108 12.41 12.79 -35.31
CA ALA A 108 11.91 14.00 -34.63
C ALA A 108 13.00 14.72 -33.83
N ALA A 109 13.92 13.96 -33.21
CA ALA A 109 15.03 14.52 -32.43
C ALA A 109 16.02 15.32 -33.31
N SER A 110 16.33 14.84 -34.52
CA SER A 110 17.25 15.53 -35.43
C SER A 110 16.67 16.85 -35.95
N VAL A 111 15.37 16.89 -36.27
CA VAL A 111 14.69 18.14 -36.68
C VAL A 111 14.71 19.18 -35.57
N ALA A 112 14.46 18.79 -34.32
CA ALA A 112 14.51 19.70 -33.18
C ALA A 112 15.91 20.32 -32.99
N VAL A 113 16.98 19.52 -33.09
CA VAL A 113 18.36 20.00 -32.99
C VAL A 113 18.67 20.99 -34.13
N ILE A 114 18.27 20.69 -35.36
CA ILE A 114 18.48 21.59 -36.51
C ILE A 114 17.77 22.93 -36.28
N LEU A 115 16.50 22.92 -35.83
CA LEU A 115 15.75 24.14 -35.55
C LEU A 115 16.39 24.97 -34.44
N VAL A 116 16.90 24.33 -33.37
CA VAL A 116 17.61 25.03 -32.29
C VAL A 116 18.90 25.65 -32.80
N VAL A 117 19.70 24.94 -33.61
CA VAL A 117 20.93 25.48 -34.21
C VAL A 117 20.62 26.66 -35.15
N LEU A 118 19.56 26.55 -35.95
CA LEU A 118 19.13 27.63 -36.86
C LEU A 118 18.66 28.86 -36.09
N ALA A 119 17.88 28.66 -35.02
CA ALA A 119 17.43 29.74 -34.14
C ALA A 119 18.61 30.44 -33.45
N LEU A 120 19.59 29.67 -32.95
CA LEU A 120 20.81 30.23 -32.35
C LEU A 120 21.66 31.02 -33.37
N ALA A 121 21.82 30.49 -34.59
CA ALA A 121 22.57 31.18 -35.64
C ALA A 121 21.89 32.50 -36.07
N MET A 122 20.55 32.52 -36.13
CA MET A 122 19.79 33.75 -36.42
C MET A 122 19.86 34.75 -35.26
N ASN A 123 19.75 34.28 -34.02
CA ASN A 123 19.80 35.12 -32.82
C ASN A 123 21.18 35.77 -32.59
N VAL A 124 22.26 35.15 -33.07
CA VAL A 124 23.63 35.71 -32.97
C VAL A 124 23.93 36.73 -34.09
N ARG A 125 23.11 36.79 -35.16
CA ARG A 125 23.27 37.76 -36.27
C ARG A 125 22.44 39.04 -36.14
N ILE A 126 21.63 39.16 -35.09
CA ILE A 126 20.89 40.38 -34.69
C ILE A 126 21.74 41.15 -33.68
#